data_AF-A0A496ZTA1-F1
#
_entry.id   AF-A0A496ZTA1-F1
#
_cell.length_a   1.000
_cell.length_b   1.000
_cell.length_c   1.000
_cell.angle_alpha   90.00
_cell.angle_beta   90.00
_cell.angle_gamma   90.00
#
_symmetry.space_group_name_H-M   'P 1'
#
loop_
_entity.id
_entity.type
_entity.pdbx_description
1 polymer ?
#
loop_
_entity_poly.entity_id
_entity_poly.type
_entity_poly.pdbx_seq_one_letter_code
_entity_poly.pdbx_strand_id
1 'polypeptide(L)'
;MENVALIESIGSYLKSLREQKKMTLEEISEMTRIKVRLLEEIENDIFSNLGGVGYAKAMIINYAKHLGADEEKILCIFNEKFSQRPIHISREKSIEEKKYVLPSNFFAMILLVAVIIVLTVLIIYLYNNDILSWPPFNKVDRDKIEVKKEVFNPDTELNKLEEEAAEILDEKKDAGLNKQALHDTTDYLNELMFKDKESPLNYEK
;
A
#
# COMPACT_ATOMS: atom_id res chain seq x y z
N MET A 1 22.57 56.06 -30.03
CA MET A 1 23.15 55.55 -28.77
C MET A 1 22.06 54.74 -28.11
N GLU A 2 22.01 53.46 -28.48
CA GLU A 2 20.97 52.51 -28.06
C GLU A 2 21.36 52.00 -26.67
N ASN A 3 20.47 52.23 -25.71
CA ASN A 3 20.75 52.12 -24.29
C ASN A 3 21.15 50.69 -23.92
N VAL A 4 22.27 50.61 -23.20
CA VAL A 4 22.82 49.42 -22.55
C VAL A 4 21.86 48.96 -21.46
N ALA A 5 20.79 48.27 -21.85
CA ALA A 5 19.97 47.47 -20.97
C ALA A 5 20.35 46.00 -21.19
N LEU A 6 20.12 45.17 -20.18
CA LEU A 6 20.10 43.70 -20.26
C LEU A 6 21.42 42.95 -20.02
N ILE A 7 22.06 43.21 -18.87
CA ILE A 7 22.39 42.06 -18.02
C ILE A 7 21.21 41.90 -17.07
N GLU A 8 20.05 41.54 -17.62
CA GLU A 8 18.85 41.30 -16.82
C GLU A 8 19.05 39.93 -16.18
N SER A 9 19.18 39.90 -14.86
CA SER A 9 19.30 38.66 -14.12
C SER A 9 18.03 37.82 -14.28
N ILE A 10 18.11 36.51 -14.05
CA ILE A 10 16.96 35.61 -14.21
C ILE A 10 15.78 36.11 -13.37
N GLY A 11 16.04 36.55 -12.13
CA GLY A 11 15.01 37.07 -11.23
C GLY A 11 14.34 38.34 -11.76
N SER A 12 15.14 39.32 -12.20
CA SER A 12 14.63 40.57 -12.77
C SER A 12 13.79 40.34 -14.03
N TYR A 13 14.22 39.43 -14.90
CA TYR A 13 13.50 39.10 -16.13
C TYR A 13 12.15 38.42 -15.87
N LEU A 14 12.12 37.46 -14.93
CA LEU A 14 10.86 36.80 -14.55
C LEU A 14 9.90 37.77 -13.86
N LYS A 15 10.43 38.67 -13.02
CA LYS A 15 9.64 39.71 -12.38
C LYS A 15 9.03 40.67 -13.40
N SER A 16 9.82 41.14 -14.36
CA SER A 16 9.34 42.07 -15.39
C SER A 16 8.25 41.42 -16.26
N LEU A 17 8.40 40.14 -16.61
CA LEU A 17 7.36 39.37 -17.30
C LEU A 17 6.07 39.22 -16.48
N ARG A 18 6.18 38.91 -15.17
CA ARG A 18 5.02 38.81 -14.28
C ARG A 18 4.27 40.14 -14.20
N GLU A 19 4.99 41.24 -14.02
CA GLU A 19 4.42 42.59 -13.94
C GLU A 19 3.77 43.02 -15.25
N GLN A 20 4.38 42.70 -16.40
CA GLN A 20 3.78 42.94 -17.73
C GLN A 20 2.46 42.19 -17.91
N LYS A 21 2.36 40.97 -17.36
CA LYS A 21 1.14 40.17 -17.35
C LYS A 21 0.15 40.56 -16.25
N LYS A 22 0.51 41.53 -15.39
CA LYS A 22 -0.28 41.99 -14.23
C LYS A 22 -0.67 40.86 -13.28
N MET A 23 0.18 39.84 -13.16
CA MET A 23 -0.06 38.71 -12.27
C MET A 23 0.51 38.98 -10.89
N THR A 24 -0.21 38.57 -9.86
CA THR A 24 0.28 38.63 -8.48
C THR A 24 1.18 37.42 -8.17
N LEU A 25 2.01 37.52 -7.12
CA LEU A 25 2.82 36.38 -6.71
C LEU A 25 1.95 35.24 -6.14
N GLU A 26 0.81 35.60 -5.55
CA GLU A 26 -0.20 34.68 -5.04
C GLU A 26 -0.82 33.84 -6.17
N GLU A 27 -1.19 34.48 -7.29
CA GLU A 27 -1.70 33.77 -8.48
C GLU A 27 -0.68 32.78 -9.04
N ILE A 28 0.58 33.20 -9.18
CA ILE A 28 1.65 32.31 -9.63
C ILE A 28 1.88 31.18 -8.62
N SER A 29 1.81 31.47 -7.32
CA SER A 29 1.96 30.48 -6.26
C SER A 29 0.86 29.41 -6.35
N GLU A 30 -0.37 29.81 -6.65
CA GLU A 30 -1.50 28.88 -6.81
C GLU A 30 -1.31 27.97 -8.04
N MET A 31 -0.87 28.53 -9.17
CA MET A 31 -0.64 27.77 -10.41
C MET A 31 0.57 26.83 -10.31
N THR A 32 1.69 27.33 -9.80
CA THR A 32 2.96 26.58 -9.74
C THR A 32 3.09 25.69 -8.52
N ARG A 33 2.24 25.89 -7.49
CA ARG A 33 2.35 25.31 -6.14
C ARG A 33 3.65 25.66 -5.40
N ILE A 34 4.38 26.67 -5.88
CA ILE A 34 5.58 27.20 -5.22
C ILE A 34 5.11 28.23 -4.18
N LYS A 35 5.63 28.20 -2.96
CA LYS A 35 5.27 29.19 -1.92
C LYS A 35 5.69 30.60 -2.37
N VAL A 36 4.85 31.61 -2.12
CA VAL A 36 5.11 33.04 -2.44
C VAL A 36 6.51 33.48 -2.04
N ARG A 37 6.95 33.17 -0.82
CA ARG A 37 8.31 33.50 -0.33
C ARG A 37 9.43 32.97 -1.24
N LEU A 38 9.29 31.78 -1.80
CA LEU A 38 10.31 31.23 -2.70
C LEU A 38 10.26 31.88 -4.09
N LEU A 39 9.09 32.32 -4.55
CA LEU A 39 8.97 33.10 -5.78
C LEU A 39 9.63 34.48 -5.63
N GLU A 40 9.47 35.13 -4.48
CA GLU A 40 10.19 36.36 -4.16
C GLU A 40 11.71 36.13 -4.16
N GLU A 41 12.18 35.03 -3.57
CA GLU A 41 13.60 34.69 -3.59
C GLU A 41 14.12 34.47 -5.02
N ILE A 42 13.32 33.86 -5.90
CA ILE A 42 13.66 33.73 -7.33
C ILE A 42 13.77 35.11 -8.00
N GLU A 43 12.79 35.99 -7.78
CA GLU A 43 12.79 37.35 -8.35
C GLU A 43 13.97 38.20 -7.86
N ASN A 44 14.51 37.90 -6.67
CA ASN A 44 15.67 38.55 -6.09
C ASN A 44 17.01 37.83 -6.38
N ASP A 45 17.02 36.80 -7.22
CA ASP A 45 18.19 35.95 -7.52
C ASP A 45 18.82 35.23 -6.31
N ILE A 46 18.03 35.03 -5.25
CA ILE A 46 18.45 34.34 -4.02
C ILE A 46 18.14 32.85 -4.14
N PHE A 47 19.07 32.11 -4.77
CA PHE A 47 18.85 30.68 -5.04
C PHE A 47 19.28 29.72 -3.91
N SER A 48 19.94 30.23 -2.87
CA SER A 48 20.47 29.42 -1.75
C SER A 48 19.37 28.73 -0.94
N ASN A 49 18.18 29.34 -0.86
CA ASN A 49 17.08 28.90 -0.01
C ASN A 49 16.13 27.92 -0.73
N LEU A 50 16.34 27.68 -2.03
CA LEU A 50 15.46 26.86 -2.87
C LEU A 50 15.68 25.35 -2.72
N GLY A 51 16.39 24.89 -1.69
CA GLY A 51 16.60 23.46 -1.42
C GLY A 51 17.64 22.79 -2.31
N GLY A 52 18.52 23.56 -2.96
CA GLY A 52 19.62 23.09 -3.81
C GLY A 52 19.42 23.38 -5.29
N VAL A 53 20.49 23.24 -6.08
CA VAL A 53 20.55 23.69 -7.50
C VAL A 53 19.50 22.99 -8.37
N GLY A 54 19.24 21.70 -8.15
CA GLY A 54 18.24 20.95 -8.92
C GLY A 54 16.80 21.43 -8.66
N TYR A 55 16.47 21.71 -7.41
CA TYR A 55 15.16 22.26 -7.03
C TYR A 55 15.00 23.70 -7.53
N ALA A 56 16.04 24.53 -7.39
CA ALA A 56 16.05 25.89 -7.92
C ALA A 56 15.79 25.90 -9.43
N LYS A 57 16.48 25.03 -10.18
CA LYS A 57 16.27 24.86 -11.62
C LYS A 57 14.82 24.52 -11.97
N ALA A 58 14.24 23.53 -11.29
CA ALA A 58 12.87 23.10 -11.55
C ALA A 58 11.85 24.22 -11.24
N MET A 59 12.03 24.94 -10.14
CA MET A 59 11.14 26.04 -9.74
C MET A 59 11.20 27.21 -10.75
N ILE A 60 12.41 27.59 -11.18
CA ILE A 60 12.63 28.67 -12.14
C ILE A 60 11.99 28.32 -13.49
N ILE A 61 12.19 27.10 -13.99
CA ILE A 61 11.58 26.65 -15.26
C ILE A 61 10.06 26.61 -15.13
N ASN A 62 9.53 26.08 -14.02
CA ASN A 62 8.10 26.04 -13.80
C ASN A 62 7.49 27.45 -13.76
N TYR A 63 8.16 28.40 -13.11
CA TYR A 63 7.73 29.79 -13.08
C TYR A 63 7.77 30.43 -14.48
N ALA A 64 8.89 30.29 -15.19
CA ALA A 64 9.08 30.74 -16.56
C ALA A 64 7.98 30.24 -17.51
N LYS A 65 7.64 28.94 -17.41
CA LYS A 65 6.61 28.29 -18.21
C LYS A 65 5.23 28.93 -18.01
N HIS A 66 4.84 29.21 -16.77
CA HIS A 66 3.56 29.86 -16.46
C HIS A 66 3.53 31.33 -16.92
N LEU A 67 4.68 31.99 -16.96
CA LEU A 67 4.84 33.31 -17.56
C LEU A 67 4.96 33.28 -19.09
N GLY A 68 5.02 32.11 -19.73
CA GLY A 68 5.21 31.98 -21.18
C GLY A 68 6.56 32.48 -21.67
N ALA A 69 7.58 32.43 -20.80
CA ALA A 69 8.95 32.77 -21.15
C ALA A 69 9.62 31.63 -21.94
N ASP A 70 10.73 31.94 -22.62
CA ASP A 70 11.54 30.95 -23.32
C ASP A 70 12.34 30.10 -22.30
N GLU A 71 11.85 28.88 -22.05
CA GLU A 71 12.43 27.94 -21.09
C GLU A 71 13.89 27.59 -21.44
N GLU A 72 14.23 27.48 -22.72
CA GLU A 72 15.57 27.09 -23.18
C GLU A 72 16.58 28.19 -22.87
N LYS A 73 16.21 29.45 -23.13
CA LYS A 73 17.07 30.60 -22.81
C LYS A 73 17.33 30.70 -21.31
N ILE A 74 16.29 30.59 -20.49
CA ILE A 74 16.43 30.67 -19.03
C ILE A 74 17.28 29.52 -18.50
N LEU A 75 17.09 28.31 -19.04
CA LEU A 75 17.89 27.13 -18.67
C LEU A 75 19.36 27.29 -19.07
N CYS A 76 19.64 27.90 -20.22
CA CYS A 76 21.00 28.22 -20.65
C CYS A 76 21.68 29.17 -19.65
N ILE A 77 21.03 30.30 -19.34
CA ILE A 77 21.55 31.30 -18.38
C ILE A 77 21.72 30.69 -16.98
N PHE A 78 20.75 29.88 -16.55
CA PHE A 78 20.83 29.19 -15.26
C PHE A 78 22.02 28.23 -15.25
N ASN A 79 22.16 27.38 -16.26
CA ASN A 79 23.29 26.47 -16.33
C ASN A 79 24.61 27.27 -16.35
N GLU A 80 24.74 28.34 -17.12
CA GLU A 80 25.97 29.15 -17.13
C GLU A 80 26.33 29.67 -15.72
N LYS A 81 25.34 30.19 -14.98
CA LYS A 81 25.52 30.68 -13.60
C LYS A 81 25.94 29.58 -12.61
N PHE A 82 25.50 28.34 -12.83
CA PHE A 82 25.70 27.21 -11.90
C PHE A 82 26.67 26.12 -12.40
N SER A 83 27.19 26.20 -13.64
CA SER A 83 28.07 25.18 -14.27
C SER A 83 29.54 25.27 -13.86
N GLN A 84 29.91 26.22 -12.99
CA GLN A 84 31.28 26.28 -12.43
C GLN A 84 31.59 25.15 -11.44
N ARG A 85 30.67 24.21 -11.23
CA ARG A 85 30.98 22.90 -10.66
C ARG A 85 30.50 21.87 -11.68
N PRO A 86 31.34 20.90 -12.10
CA PRO A 86 30.84 19.79 -12.89
C PRO A 86 29.68 19.20 -12.11
N ILE A 87 28.50 19.24 -12.72
CA ILE A 87 27.31 18.56 -12.21
C ILE A 87 27.59 17.07 -12.44
N HIS A 88 28.46 16.50 -11.61
CA HIS A 88 28.23 15.14 -11.17
C HIS A 88 26.84 15.18 -10.56
N ILE A 89 25.92 14.41 -11.13
CA ILE A 89 24.70 13.98 -10.45
C ILE A 89 25.12 13.04 -9.32
N SER A 90 25.98 13.54 -8.42
CA SER A 90 26.13 13.01 -7.09
C SER A 90 24.93 13.58 -6.38
N ARG A 91 23.94 12.71 -6.21
CA ARG A 91 22.91 12.83 -5.18
C ARG A 91 23.65 13.18 -3.89
N GLU A 92 23.82 14.47 -3.62
CA GLU A 92 24.35 14.98 -2.37
C GLU A 92 23.28 14.69 -1.34
N LYS A 93 23.28 13.43 -0.91
CA LYS A 93 22.82 13.04 0.40
C LYS A 93 23.62 13.94 1.31
N SER A 94 22.97 14.96 1.86
CA SER A 94 23.46 15.65 3.04
C SER A 94 23.99 14.56 3.96
N ILE A 95 25.31 14.51 4.12
CA ILE A 95 25.91 13.75 5.19
C ILE A 95 25.63 14.61 6.42
N GLU A 96 24.37 14.62 6.85
CA GLU A 96 24.15 14.51 8.28
C GLU A 96 24.96 13.28 8.67
N GLU A 97 25.95 13.47 9.54
CA GLU A 97 26.71 12.38 10.12
C GLU A 97 25.72 11.30 10.50
N LYS A 98 25.69 10.23 9.71
CA LYS A 98 24.70 9.19 9.86
C LYS A 98 25.09 8.48 11.15
N LYS A 99 24.60 8.99 12.28
CA LYS A 99 24.63 8.32 13.57
C LYS A 99 24.05 6.95 13.24
N TYR A 100 24.89 5.92 13.30
CA TYR A 100 24.47 4.55 13.07
C TYR A 100 23.56 4.18 14.24
N VAL A 101 22.33 4.64 14.18
CA VAL A 101 21.24 4.15 15.00
C VAL A 101 20.93 2.79 14.41
N LEU A 102 21.60 1.77 14.94
CA LEU A 102 21.13 0.41 14.74
C LEU A 102 19.63 0.43 15.09
N PRO A 103 18.74 0.04 14.17
CA PRO A 103 17.31 0.06 14.45
C PRO A 103 17.10 -0.75 15.73
N SER A 104 16.29 -0.23 16.67
CA SER A 104 16.10 -0.82 18.01
C SER A 104 15.83 -2.33 17.96
N ASN A 105 15.17 -2.78 16.89
CA ASN A 105 14.80 -4.17 16.62
C ASN A 105 15.98 -5.08 16.25
N PHE A 106 17.18 -4.56 15.93
CA PHE A 106 18.35 -5.36 15.57
C PHE A 106 18.90 -6.14 16.76
N PHE A 107 18.98 -5.49 17.93
CA PHE A 107 19.38 -6.16 19.17
C PHE A 107 18.34 -7.19 19.62
N ALA A 108 17.05 -6.90 19.43
CA ALA A 108 15.98 -7.85 19.68
C ALA A 108 16.07 -9.09 18.77
N MET A 109 16.41 -8.90 17.48
CA MET A 109 16.61 -10.00 16.55
C MET A 109 17.82 -10.86 16.94
N ILE A 110 18.96 -10.24 17.28
CA ILE A 110 20.15 -10.96 17.73
C ILE A 110 19.87 -11.75 19.03
N LEU A 111 19.16 -11.13 19.98
CA LEU A 111 18.78 -11.78 21.23
C LEU A 111 17.84 -12.97 20.97
N LEU A 112 16.88 -12.84 20.06
CA LEU A 112 15.99 -13.93 19.67
C LEU A 112 16.77 -15.11 19.06
N VAL A 113 17.71 -14.84 18.15
CA VAL A 113 18.56 -15.88 17.55
C VAL A 113 19.44 -16.55 18.60
N ALA A 114 20.03 -15.78 19.52
CA ALA A 114 20.82 -16.32 20.61
C ALA A 114 20.00 -17.25 21.53
N VAL A 115 18.77 -16.86 21.88
CA VAL A 115 17.87 -17.69 22.69
C VAL A 115 17.54 -19.00 21.97
N ILE A 116 17.27 -18.97 20.66
CA ILE A 116 17.02 -20.18 19.88
C ILE A 116 18.24 -21.10 19.93
N ILE A 117 19.46 -20.58 19.75
CA ILE A 117 20.69 -21.36 19.80
C ILE A 117 20.90 -21.98 21.20
N VAL A 118 20.64 -21.23 22.26
CA VAL A 118 20.75 -21.77 23.63
C VAL A 118 19.73 -22.88 23.87
N LEU A 119 18.49 -22.70 23.41
CA LEU A 119 17.46 -23.73 23.52
C LEU A 119 17.80 -24.99 22.72
N THR A 120 18.34 -24.86 21.50
CA THR A 120 18.73 -26.03 20.70
C THR A 120 19.87 -26.80 21.35
N VAL A 121 20.88 -26.11 21.88
CA VAL A 121 21.97 -26.75 22.63
C VAL A 121 21.45 -27.41 23.91
N LEU A 122 20.53 -26.76 24.63
CA LEU A 122 19.91 -27.33 25.83
C LEU A 122 19.13 -28.60 25.52
N ILE A 123 18.35 -28.63 24.44
CA ILE A 123 17.61 -29.83 24.01
C ILE A 123 18.57 -30.98 23.70
N ILE A 124 19.66 -30.71 22.97
CA ILE A 124 20.70 -31.73 22.66
C ILE A 124 21.34 -32.25 23.94
N TYR A 125 21.66 -31.36 24.89
CA TYR A 125 22.23 -31.74 26.18
C TYR A 125 21.27 -32.62 26.99
N LEU A 126 19.98 -32.24 27.06
CA LEU A 126 18.95 -33.01 27.77
C LEU A 126 18.68 -34.37 27.13
N TYR A 127 18.75 -34.47 25.79
CA TYR A 127 18.63 -35.73 25.07
C TYR A 127 19.80 -36.68 25.36
N ASN A 128 21.03 -36.16 25.33
CA ASN A 128 22.23 -36.97 25.60
C ASN A 128 22.32 -37.49 27.04
N ASN A 129 21.64 -36.85 27.98
CA ASN A 129 21.64 -37.25 29.40
C ASN A 129 20.45 -38.15 29.77
N ASP A 130 19.69 -38.65 28.79
CA ASP A 130 18.50 -39.51 28.97
C ASP A 130 17.38 -38.89 29.84
N ILE A 131 17.46 -37.58 30.12
CA ILE A 131 16.45 -36.83 30.89
C ILE A 131 15.21 -36.54 30.04
N LEU A 132 15.40 -36.38 28.73
CA LEU A 132 14.33 -36.10 27.77
C LEU A 132 14.27 -37.22 26.72
N SER A 133 13.54 -38.30 27.04
CA SER A 133 13.17 -39.33 26.07
C SER A 133 11.84 -38.98 25.40
N TRP A 134 11.79 -39.01 24.07
CA TRP A 134 10.57 -38.79 23.29
C TRP A 134 9.80 -40.10 23.11
N PRO A 135 8.52 -40.20 23.54
CA PRO A 135 7.45 -40.69 22.63
C PRO A 135 6.05 -40.08 22.94
N PRO A 136 5.05 -40.00 21.99
CA PRO A 136 4.16 -41.14 21.70
C PRO A 136 3.43 -41.07 20.32
N PHE A 137 4.07 -41.48 19.22
CA PHE A 137 3.30 -42.15 18.16
C PHE A 137 3.56 -43.64 18.33
N ASN A 138 2.89 -44.20 19.33
CA ASN A 138 2.85 -45.63 19.56
C ASN A 138 2.45 -46.28 18.24
N LYS A 139 3.30 -47.19 17.74
CA LYS A 139 2.95 -48.03 16.59
C LYS A 139 1.64 -48.73 16.97
N VAL A 140 0.55 -48.40 16.28
CA VAL A 140 -0.66 -49.21 16.38
C VAL A 140 -0.28 -50.56 15.77
N ASP A 141 -0.09 -51.57 16.63
CA ASP A 141 0.07 -52.95 16.21
C ASP A 141 -1.22 -53.37 15.49
N ARG A 142 -1.20 -53.27 14.15
CA ARG A 142 -2.34 -53.59 13.29
C ARG A 142 -2.76 -55.06 13.37
N ASP A 143 -1.93 -55.91 13.97
CA ASP A 143 -2.16 -57.35 14.07
C ASP A 143 -3.20 -57.73 15.15
N LYS A 144 -3.74 -56.77 15.92
CA LYS A 144 -4.78 -57.02 16.95
C LYS A 144 -6.17 -56.45 16.62
N ILE A 145 -6.40 -55.95 15.40
CA ILE A 145 -7.74 -55.50 15.01
C ILE A 145 -8.49 -56.71 14.42
N GLU A 146 -9.14 -57.50 15.27
CA GLU A 146 -10.19 -58.42 14.82
C GLU A 146 -11.40 -57.60 14.37
N VAL A 147 -11.55 -57.44 13.05
CA VAL A 147 -12.73 -56.80 12.46
C VAL A 147 -13.92 -57.76 12.61
N LYS A 148 -14.75 -57.52 13.62
CA LYS A 148 -16.09 -58.12 13.70
C LYS A 148 -16.94 -57.54 12.55
N LYS A 149 -17.15 -58.33 11.49
CA LYS A 149 -18.09 -57.97 10.42
C LYS A 149 -19.51 -58.04 10.95
N GLU A 150 -20.09 -56.91 11.33
CA GLU A 150 -21.54 -56.79 11.43
C GLU A 150 -22.10 -56.61 10.02
N VAL A 151 -22.88 -57.60 9.58
CA VAL A 151 -23.55 -57.63 8.28
C VAL A 151 -24.69 -56.62 8.34
N PHE A 152 -24.53 -55.48 7.67
CA PHE A 152 -25.59 -54.50 7.48
C PHE A 152 -26.66 -55.09 6.54
N ASN A 153 -27.87 -55.33 7.05
CA ASN A 153 -29.00 -55.78 6.25
C ASN A 153 -29.93 -54.57 5.98
N PRO A 154 -29.91 -53.99 4.76
CA PRO A 154 -30.56 -52.71 4.45
C PRO A 154 -32.10 -52.75 4.57
N ASP A 155 -32.69 -53.94 4.52
CA ASP A 155 -34.13 -54.13 4.47
C ASP A 155 -34.83 -53.78 5.80
N THR A 156 -34.09 -53.77 6.92
CA THR A 156 -34.65 -53.50 8.26
C THR A 156 -34.70 -52.00 8.60
N GLU A 157 -33.78 -51.21 8.04
CA GLU A 157 -33.72 -49.75 8.23
C GLU A 157 -34.72 -49.02 7.33
N LEU A 158 -34.94 -49.51 6.11
CA LEU A 158 -35.91 -48.93 5.17
C LEU A 158 -37.36 -49.02 5.70
N ASN A 159 -37.74 -50.14 6.32
CA ASN A 159 -39.07 -50.29 6.91
C ASN A 159 -39.28 -49.37 8.12
N LYS A 160 -38.23 -49.10 8.91
CA LYS A 160 -38.29 -48.13 10.02
C LYS A 160 -38.46 -46.70 9.52
N LEU A 161 -37.78 -46.34 8.44
CA LEU A 161 -37.88 -45.01 7.83
C LEU A 161 -39.24 -44.81 7.13
N GLU A 162 -39.83 -45.86 6.55
CA GLU A 162 -41.19 -45.81 6.00
C GLU A 162 -42.26 -45.66 7.09
N GLU A 163 -42.11 -46.33 8.23
CA GLU A 163 -43.01 -46.15 9.38
C GLU A 163 -42.89 -44.73 9.99
N GLU A 164 -41.69 -44.19 10.17
CA GLU A 164 -41.48 -42.81 10.65
C GLU A 164 -42.02 -41.76 9.66
N ALA A 165 -41.84 -41.96 8.35
CA ALA A 165 -42.33 -41.04 7.34
C ALA A 165 -43.87 -41.03 7.26
N ALA A 166 -44.53 -42.18 7.49
CA ALA A 166 -45.98 -42.28 7.53
C ALA A 166 -46.58 -41.56 8.76
N GLU A 167 -45.88 -41.58 9.90
CA GLU A 167 -46.30 -40.88 11.13
C GLU A 167 -46.19 -39.34 10.98
N ILE A 168 -45.13 -38.85 10.33
CA ILE A 168 -44.91 -37.40 10.10
C ILE A 168 -45.90 -36.80 9.09
N LEU A 169 -46.41 -37.59 8.14
CA LEU A 169 -47.33 -37.11 7.10
C LEU A 169 -48.78 -36.94 7.60
N ASP A 170 -49.18 -37.62 8.67
CA ASP A 170 -50.51 -37.44 9.25
C ASP A 170 -50.58 -36.21 10.19
N GLU A 171 -49.43 -35.75 10.71
CA GLU A 171 -49.33 -34.58 11.61
C GLU A 171 -49.30 -33.22 10.89
N LYS A 172 -49.06 -33.18 9.57
CA LYS A 172 -48.75 -31.93 8.83
C LYS A 172 -49.80 -31.43 7.85
N LYS A 173 -51.07 -31.85 7.96
CA LYS A 173 -52.16 -31.36 7.08
C LYS A 173 -52.57 -29.89 7.30
N ASP A 174 -52.11 -29.24 8.38
CA ASP A 174 -52.62 -27.91 8.77
C ASP A 174 -51.62 -26.74 8.70
N ALA A 175 -50.42 -26.92 8.12
CA ALA A 175 -49.43 -25.84 8.07
C ALA A 175 -49.17 -25.37 6.62
N GLY A 176 -49.86 -24.31 6.21
CA GLY A 176 -49.64 -23.64 4.93
C GLY A 176 -48.18 -23.16 4.77
N LEU A 177 -47.60 -23.40 3.59
CA LEU A 177 -46.20 -23.09 3.29
C LEU A 177 -45.99 -21.57 3.21
N ASN A 178 -45.33 -20.99 4.22
CA ASN A 178 -44.95 -19.58 4.22
C ASN A 178 -43.76 -19.36 3.26
N LYS A 179 -44.03 -18.85 2.06
CA LYS A 179 -43.03 -18.53 1.03
C LYS A 179 -42.05 -17.42 1.42
N GLN A 180 -42.27 -16.76 2.55
CA GLN A 180 -41.47 -15.62 3.02
C GLN A 180 -40.23 -16.05 3.82
N ALA A 181 -40.13 -17.33 4.21
CA ALA A 181 -38.99 -17.87 4.95
C ALA A 181 -37.76 -18.18 4.06
N LEU A 182 -37.82 -17.87 2.75
CA LEU A 182 -36.74 -18.14 1.80
C LEU A 182 -36.07 -16.87 1.27
N HIS A 183 -36.08 -15.79 2.03
CA HIS A 183 -35.28 -14.60 1.73
C HIS A 183 -34.05 -14.60 2.64
N ASP A 184 -32.91 -14.97 2.08
CA ASP A 184 -31.65 -15.06 2.81
C ASP A 184 -31.00 -13.66 2.89
N THR A 185 -30.13 -13.48 3.86
CA THR A 185 -29.35 -12.25 4.14
C THR A 185 -28.33 -11.88 3.05
N THR A 186 -28.57 -12.27 1.80
CA THR A 186 -27.70 -11.96 0.65
C THR A 186 -28.43 -11.21 -0.46
N ASP A 187 -29.75 -10.99 -0.34
CA ASP A 187 -30.56 -10.42 -1.41
C ASP A 187 -30.39 -8.91 -1.64
N TYR A 188 -29.87 -8.15 -0.67
CA TYR A 188 -29.65 -6.69 -0.82
C TYR A 188 -28.56 -6.34 -1.84
N LEU A 189 -27.62 -7.24 -2.10
CA LEU A 189 -26.62 -7.03 -3.17
C LEU A 189 -27.27 -6.99 -4.55
N ASN A 190 -28.40 -7.69 -4.71
CA ASN A 190 -29.07 -7.79 -5.99
C ASN A 190 -29.68 -6.44 -6.40
N GLU A 191 -30.33 -5.76 -5.46
CA GLU A 191 -30.94 -4.44 -5.68
C GLU A 191 -29.89 -3.34 -5.95
N LEU A 192 -28.73 -3.41 -5.30
CA LEU A 192 -27.65 -2.44 -5.49
C LEU A 192 -26.93 -2.61 -6.84
N MET A 193 -26.71 -3.86 -7.25
CA MET A 193 -25.90 -4.19 -8.43
C MET A 193 -26.71 -4.23 -9.72
N PHE A 194 -28.00 -4.57 -9.64
CA PHE A 194 -28.84 -4.84 -10.81
C PHE A 194 -30.09 -3.96 -10.88
N LYS A 195 -30.09 -2.80 -10.21
CA LYS A 195 -31.19 -1.81 -10.20
C LYS A 195 -32.00 -1.80 -11.52
N ASP A 196 -33.24 -2.31 -11.43
CA ASP A 196 -34.25 -2.45 -12.48
C ASP A 196 -33.93 -3.45 -13.64
N LYS A 197 -32.99 -4.38 -13.42
CA LYS A 197 -32.67 -5.50 -14.32
C LYS A 197 -32.69 -6.82 -13.56
N GLU A 198 -33.15 -7.89 -14.21
CA GLU A 198 -33.11 -9.22 -13.62
C GLU A 198 -31.67 -9.70 -13.46
N SER A 199 -31.37 -10.28 -12.31
CA SER A 199 -30.05 -10.82 -11.99
C SER A 199 -29.75 -12.06 -12.83
N PRO A 200 -28.60 -12.15 -13.51
CA PRO A 200 -28.23 -13.35 -14.26
C PRO A 200 -27.93 -14.55 -13.35
N LEU A 201 -27.90 -14.35 -12.02
CA LEU A 201 -27.70 -15.40 -11.02
C LEU A 201 -29.02 -15.91 -10.42
N ASN A 202 -30.18 -15.35 -10.80
CA ASN A 202 -31.45 -15.88 -10.34
C ASN A 202 -31.74 -17.17 -11.13
N TYR A 203 -31.73 -18.31 -10.43
CA TYR A 203 -32.23 -19.55 -11.02
C TYR A 203 -33.76 -19.49 -10.93
N GLU A 204 -34.44 -19.47 -12.07
CA GLU A 204 -35.87 -19.79 -12.08
C GLU A 204 -36.01 -21.24 -11.59
N LYS A 205 -36.90 -21.44 -10.60
CA LYS A 205 -37.22 -22.76 -10.07
C LYS A 205 -38.53 -23.25 -10.67
#